data_AF-A0A6G0IHR8-F1
#
_entry.id   AF-A0A6G0IHR8-F1
#
_cell.length_a   1.000
_cell.length_b   1.000
_cell.length_c   1.000
_cell.angle_alpha   90.00
_cell.angle_beta   90.00
_cell.angle_gamma   90.00
#
_symmetry.space_group_name_H-M   'P 1'
#
loop_
_entity.id
_entity.type
_entity.pdbx_description
1 polymer ?
#
loop_
_entity_poly.entity_id
_entity_poly.type
_entity_poly.pdbx_seq_one_letter_code
_entity_poly.pdbx_strand_id
1 'polypeptide(L)'
;MSSPPPRPPPQLRSSVLAVPPDQIPTLHSVLCVSAMKTGDHKCKANSDERHYGYAGAFRCLVEGGGDVAFIRHTTVPENSDGNGPSWASAVRSADYELICPGKGPVPITDYASCNLGVVPAHAVVTRANLRNKVVHILQDQQSKFGPDGSNPSFRMFESGAGKNLLFKDSTQCLQELPQGTSYDQFLGTEYMNAINTLRQCSDNTPDLENACTQN
;
A
#
# COMPACT_ATOMS: atom_id res chain seq x y z
N MET A 1 -21.24 32.12 3.39
CA MET A 1 -21.27 30.75 2.83
C MET A 1 -20.15 29.97 3.48
N SER A 2 -20.47 29.10 4.42
CA SER A 2 -19.49 28.29 5.15
C SER A 2 -18.99 27.19 4.22
N SER A 3 -17.67 27.13 3.97
CA SER A 3 -17.07 26.03 3.22
C SER A 3 -17.41 24.71 3.90
N PRO A 4 -17.77 23.65 3.15
CA PRO A 4 -17.99 22.34 3.74
C PRO A 4 -16.73 21.87 4.47
N PRO A 5 -16.87 21.14 5.59
CA PRO A 5 -15.72 20.61 6.30
C PRO A 5 -14.86 19.75 5.36
N PRO A 6 -13.52 19.78 5.52
CA PRO A 6 -12.64 18.95 4.70
C PRO A 6 -13.03 17.48 4.88
N ARG A 7 -13.23 16.78 3.75
CA ARG A 7 -13.49 15.33 3.78
C ARG A 7 -12.34 14.63 4.51
N PRO A 8 -12.61 13.66 5.40
CA PRO A 8 -11.54 12.87 5.96
C PRO A 8 -10.78 12.15 4.83
N PRO A 9 -9.44 12.00 4.94
CA PRO A 9 -8.68 11.28 3.93
C PRO A 9 -9.23 9.86 3.76
N PRO A 10 -9.24 9.32 2.53
CA PRO A 10 -9.72 7.97 2.28
C PRO A 10 -8.92 6.97 3.10
N GLN A 11 -9.62 6.13 3.85
CA GLN A 11 -9.02 5.14 4.72
C GLN A 11 -8.82 3.84 3.94
N LEU A 12 -7.57 3.35 3.87
CA LEU A 12 -7.29 2.03 3.34
C LEU A 12 -7.46 1.00 4.46
N ARG A 13 -7.65 -0.26 4.08
CA ARG A 13 -7.73 -1.38 5.02
C ARG A 13 -6.71 -2.42 4.62
N SER A 14 -5.90 -2.84 5.59
CA SER A 14 -4.98 -3.96 5.43
C SER A 14 -5.73 -5.26 5.56
N SER A 15 -5.49 -6.14 4.60
CA SER A 15 -6.16 -7.40 4.41
C SER A 15 -5.11 -8.49 4.29
N VAL A 16 -5.43 -9.66 4.83
CA VAL A 16 -4.60 -10.86 4.68
C VAL A 16 -5.38 -11.81 3.81
N LEU A 17 -4.78 -12.21 2.70
CA LEU A 17 -5.35 -13.23 1.84
C LEU A 17 -4.75 -14.58 2.17
N ALA A 18 -5.57 -15.63 2.14
CA ALA A 18 -5.14 -17.02 2.12
C ALA A 18 -5.63 -17.72 0.84
N VAL A 19 -4.90 -18.76 0.44
CA VAL A 19 -5.38 -19.83 -0.44
C VAL A 19 -5.94 -20.96 0.45
N PRO A 20 -6.98 -21.71 0.01
CA PRO A 20 -7.43 -22.92 0.71
C PRO A 20 -6.25 -23.88 1.00
N PRO A 21 -6.22 -24.54 2.16
CA PRO A 21 -5.01 -25.17 2.66
C PRO A 21 -4.70 -26.46 1.91
N ASP A 22 -3.55 -26.51 1.24
CA ASP A 22 -2.80 -27.76 1.06
C ASP A 22 -1.29 -27.47 1.07
N GLN A 23 -0.62 -28.01 2.11
CA GLN A 23 0.82 -28.02 2.42
C GLN A 23 1.46 -26.74 2.98
N ILE A 24 1.70 -26.74 4.29
CA ILE A 24 2.46 -25.71 5.03
C ILE A 24 3.88 -26.24 5.30
N PRO A 25 4.95 -25.71 4.67
CA PRO A 25 6.33 -25.95 5.10
C PRO A 25 6.78 -24.91 6.14
N THR A 26 7.66 -25.36 7.04
CA THR A 26 8.14 -24.66 8.24
C THR A 26 9.00 -23.41 7.99
N LEU A 27 8.87 -22.43 8.88
CA LEU A 27 9.40 -21.06 8.78
C LEU A 27 10.77 -20.91 9.51
N HIS A 28 11.88 -20.72 8.78
CA HIS A 28 13.13 -20.12 9.30
C HIS A 28 13.89 -19.32 8.22
N SER A 29 14.10 -18.01 8.46
CA SER A 29 14.65 -16.98 7.55
C SER A 29 14.25 -17.07 6.06
N VAL A 30 12.95 -17.24 5.81
CA VAL A 30 12.36 -17.61 4.50
C VAL A 30 11.82 -16.41 3.70
N LEU A 31 11.82 -15.19 4.25
CA LEU A 31 11.06 -14.06 3.66
C LEU A 31 11.58 -13.58 2.29
N CYS A 32 12.87 -13.80 1.99
CA CYS A 32 13.44 -13.53 0.67
C CYS A 32 13.53 -14.77 -0.22
N VAL A 33 12.96 -15.92 0.18
CA VAL A 33 13.00 -17.16 -0.60
C VAL A 33 11.97 -17.14 -1.73
N SER A 34 10.85 -16.46 -1.50
CA SER A 34 9.77 -16.28 -2.49
C SER A 34 10.10 -15.25 -3.57
N ALA A 35 11.07 -14.35 -3.30
CA ALA A 35 11.63 -13.41 -4.27
C ALA A 35 12.37 -14.15 -5.40
N MET A 36 12.47 -13.55 -6.58
CA MET A 36 12.99 -14.18 -7.82
C MET A 36 14.14 -15.20 -7.57
N LYS A 37 14.02 -16.40 -8.17
CA LYS A 37 14.93 -17.54 -7.92
C LYS A 37 16.42 -17.23 -8.21
N THR A 38 16.74 -16.21 -8.99
CA THR A 38 18.12 -15.79 -9.29
C THR A 38 18.20 -14.32 -9.74
N GLY A 39 19.24 -13.59 -9.29
CA GLY A 39 19.62 -12.25 -9.79
C GLY A 39 19.99 -11.22 -8.71
N ASP A 40 20.73 -10.18 -9.10
CA ASP A 40 21.21 -9.08 -8.22
C ASP A 40 20.10 -8.20 -7.64
N HIS A 41 18.84 -8.40 -8.03
CA HIS A 41 17.68 -7.65 -7.56
C HIS A 41 16.83 -8.42 -6.54
N LYS A 42 17.25 -9.64 -6.17
CA LYS A 42 16.56 -10.47 -5.20
C LYS A 42 16.36 -9.73 -3.88
N CYS A 43 15.10 -9.62 -3.46
CA CYS A 43 14.69 -9.00 -2.19
C CYS A 43 15.03 -7.51 -2.06
N LYS A 44 15.27 -6.80 -3.16
CA LYS A 44 15.41 -5.34 -3.12
C LYS A 44 14.08 -4.69 -2.77
N ALA A 45 14.13 -3.64 -1.94
CA ALA A 45 12.96 -2.85 -1.56
C ALA A 45 12.60 -1.81 -2.63
N ASN A 46 12.51 -2.23 -3.90
CA ASN A 46 12.19 -1.36 -5.04
C ASN A 46 11.47 -2.13 -6.16
N SER A 47 11.06 -1.42 -7.21
CA SER A 47 10.35 -1.99 -8.35
C SER A 47 11.14 -2.97 -9.22
N ASP A 48 12.45 -3.15 -8.98
CA ASP A 48 13.25 -4.14 -9.69
C ASP A 48 12.96 -5.56 -9.19
N GLU A 49 12.43 -5.70 -7.97
CA GLU A 49 11.98 -6.98 -7.42
C GLU A 49 10.54 -7.25 -7.85
N ARG A 50 10.31 -8.41 -8.49
CA ARG A 50 9.03 -8.81 -9.06
C ARG A 50 7.90 -8.86 -8.03
N HIS A 51 8.21 -9.26 -6.79
CA HIS A 51 7.24 -9.39 -5.72
C HIS A 51 7.16 -8.17 -4.78
N TYR A 52 7.81 -7.06 -5.13
CA TYR A 52 7.76 -5.82 -4.34
C TYR A 52 6.39 -5.09 -4.44
N GLY A 53 5.99 -4.49 -3.32
CA GLY A 53 4.72 -3.75 -3.20
C GLY A 53 3.48 -4.64 -3.21
N TYR A 54 2.29 -4.03 -3.12
CA TYR A 54 1.04 -4.78 -2.93
C TYR A 54 0.73 -5.75 -4.06
N ALA A 55 0.89 -5.32 -5.32
CA ALA A 55 0.63 -6.19 -6.46
C ALA A 55 1.69 -7.30 -6.60
N GLY A 56 2.94 -7.01 -6.23
CA GLY A 56 4.00 -8.01 -6.18
C GLY A 56 3.73 -9.07 -5.10
N ALA A 57 3.26 -8.66 -3.93
CA ALA A 57 2.87 -9.58 -2.86
C ALA A 57 1.68 -10.46 -3.26
N PHE A 58 0.66 -9.89 -3.92
CA PHE A 58 -0.45 -10.70 -4.44
C PHE A 58 0.00 -11.64 -5.57
N ARG A 59 0.90 -11.17 -6.45
CA ARG A 59 1.52 -12.02 -7.46
C ARG A 59 2.30 -13.19 -6.85
N CYS A 60 3.00 -12.96 -5.74
CA CYS A 60 3.71 -14.02 -5.00
C CYS A 60 2.74 -15.13 -4.56
N LEU A 61 1.57 -14.76 -4.03
CA LEU A 61 0.50 -15.69 -3.68
C LEU A 61 -0.03 -16.45 -4.91
N VAL A 62 -0.31 -15.74 -6.00
CA VAL A 62 -0.82 -16.31 -7.25
C VAL A 62 0.17 -17.29 -7.89
N GLU A 63 1.47 -17.00 -7.83
CA GLU A 63 2.54 -17.85 -8.39
C GLU A 63 2.91 -19.02 -7.44
N GLY A 64 2.25 -19.17 -6.29
CA GLY A 64 2.53 -20.21 -5.29
C GLY A 64 3.85 -20.01 -4.52
N GLY A 65 4.36 -18.77 -4.49
CA GLY A 65 5.54 -18.39 -3.73
C GLY A 65 5.30 -18.23 -2.23
N GLY A 66 4.03 -18.22 -1.81
CA GLY A 66 3.62 -18.24 -0.41
C GLY A 66 2.13 -18.51 -0.27
N ASP A 67 1.70 -18.85 0.93
CA ASP A 67 0.31 -19.24 1.24
C ASP A 67 -0.57 -18.05 1.64
N VAL A 68 0.08 -16.95 2.00
CA VAL A 68 -0.55 -15.77 2.58
C VAL A 68 0.05 -14.48 1.99
N ALA A 69 -0.80 -13.50 1.68
CA ALA A 69 -0.37 -12.16 1.27
C ALA A 69 -0.96 -11.05 2.14
N PHE A 70 -0.10 -10.15 2.64
CA PHE A 70 -0.48 -8.94 3.34
C PHE A 70 -0.62 -7.78 2.35
N ILE A 71 -1.84 -7.42 2.01
CA ILE A 71 -2.14 -6.43 0.95
C ILE A 71 -3.31 -5.53 1.35
N ARG A 72 -3.53 -4.43 0.64
CA ARG A 72 -4.75 -3.63 0.80
C ARG A 72 -5.95 -4.35 0.17
N HIS A 73 -7.15 -4.04 0.67
CA HIS A 73 -8.40 -4.58 0.13
C HIS A 73 -8.64 -4.34 -1.38
N THR A 74 -8.07 -3.27 -1.96
CA THR A 74 -8.23 -2.98 -3.40
C THR A 74 -7.32 -3.80 -4.30
N THR A 75 -6.29 -4.48 -3.77
CA THR A 75 -5.28 -5.14 -4.60
C THR A 75 -5.85 -6.29 -5.42
N VAL A 76 -6.77 -7.09 -4.86
CA VAL A 76 -7.34 -8.24 -5.58
C VAL A 76 -8.19 -7.77 -6.76
N PRO A 77 -9.20 -6.89 -6.58
CA PRO A 77 -9.98 -6.37 -7.71
C PRO A 77 -9.13 -5.65 -8.76
N GLU A 78 -8.05 -4.97 -8.36
CA GLU A 78 -7.12 -4.29 -9.28
C GLU A 78 -6.27 -5.28 -10.13
N ASN A 79 -6.20 -6.56 -9.76
CA ASN A 79 -5.34 -7.57 -10.41
C ASN A 79 -6.06 -8.93 -10.54
N SER A 80 -7.37 -8.93 -10.80
CA SER A 80 -8.17 -10.13 -11.07
C SER A 80 -9.34 -9.82 -12.00
N ASP A 81 -10.04 -10.85 -12.47
CA ASP A 81 -11.30 -10.76 -13.21
C ASP A 81 -11.18 -9.90 -14.48
N GLY A 82 -10.05 -10.04 -15.19
CA GLY A 82 -9.74 -9.28 -16.40
C GLY A 82 -9.06 -7.93 -16.16
N ASN A 83 -8.83 -7.54 -14.91
CA ASN A 83 -8.11 -6.31 -14.55
C ASN A 83 -6.62 -6.55 -14.31
N GLY A 84 -5.83 -5.50 -14.50
CA GLY A 84 -4.43 -5.47 -14.15
C GLY A 84 -3.49 -5.98 -15.24
N PRO A 85 -2.24 -6.31 -14.89
CA PRO A 85 -1.19 -6.71 -15.83
C PRO A 85 -1.38 -8.12 -16.38
N SER A 86 -0.62 -8.49 -17.41
CA SER A 86 -0.75 -9.79 -18.10
C SER A 86 -0.67 -11.03 -17.19
N TRP A 87 0.13 -10.98 -16.11
CA TRP A 87 0.22 -12.08 -15.15
C TRP A 87 -1.10 -12.32 -14.39
N ALA A 88 -1.95 -11.31 -14.27
CA ALA A 88 -3.23 -11.34 -13.57
C ALA A 88 -4.41 -11.77 -14.46
N SER A 89 -4.18 -11.96 -15.77
CA SER A 89 -5.26 -12.17 -16.76
C SER A 89 -6.16 -13.38 -16.49
N ALA A 90 -5.62 -14.43 -15.88
CA ALA A 90 -6.36 -15.65 -15.52
C ALA A 90 -6.76 -15.72 -14.03
N VAL A 91 -6.45 -14.69 -13.25
CA VAL A 91 -6.71 -14.66 -11.81
C VAL A 91 -8.18 -14.34 -11.57
N ARG A 92 -8.86 -15.16 -10.76
CA ARG A 92 -10.25 -14.93 -10.35
C ARG A 92 -10.28 -14.49 -8.90
N SER A 93 -10.97 -13.41 -8.59
CA SER A 93 -11.08 -12.93 -7.20
C SER A 93 -11.70 -13.96 -6.26
N ALA A 94 -12.64 -14.76 -6.78
CA ALA A 94 -13.36 -15.79 -6.04
C ALA A 94 -12.48 -16.95 -5.55
N ASP A 95 -11.25 -17.08 -6.06
CA ASP A 95 -10.30 -18.13 -5.64
C ASP A 95 -9.55 -17.74 -4.34
N TYR A 96 -9.80 -16.55 -3.78
CA TYR A 96 -9.11 -16.02 -2.60
C TYR A 96 -10.09 -15.61 -1.51
N GLU A 97 -9.65 -15.72 -0.26
CA GLU A 97 -10.43 -15.37 0.93
C GLU A 97 -9.61 -14.51 1.90
N LEU A 98 -10.30 -13.78 2.78
CA LEU A 98 -9.69 -12.98 3.83
C LEU A 98 -9.51 -13.78 5.12
N ILE A 99 -8.36 -13.62 5.77
CA ILE A 99 -8.13 -14.10 7.13
C ILE A 99 -8.60 -13.04 8.12
N CYS A 100 -9.56 -13.41 8.97
CA CYS A 100 -10.15 -12.54 9.98
C CYS A 100 -9.69 -12.93 11.40
N PRO A 101 -9.34 -11.97 12.27
CA PRO A 101 -9.10 -12.27 13.67
C PRO A 101 -10.32 -12.92 14.34
N GLY A 102 -10.15 -14.14 14.87
CA GLY A 102 -11.19 -14.85 15.64
C GLY A 102 -12.38 -15.37 14.84
N LYS A 103 -12.30 -15.43 13.50
CA LYS A 103 -13.35 -15.98 12.62
C LYS A 103 -12.73 -16.87 11.54
N GLY A 104 -13.57 -17.67 10.88
CA GLY A 104 -13.15 -18.40 9.68
C GLY A 104 -12.89 -17.46 8.49
N PRO A 105 -12.36 -18.00 7.38
CA PRO A 105 -12.19 -17.24 6.14
C PRO A 105 -13.52 -16.66 5.66
N VAL A 106 -13.46 -15.47 5.06
CA VAL A 106 -14.63 -14.81 4.45
C VAL A 106 -14.29 -14.32 3.04
N PRO A 107 -15.28 -14.09 2.17
CA PRO A 107 -15.05 -13.53 0.85
C PRO A 107 -14.31 -12.19 0.90
N ILE A 108 -13.51 -11.89 -0.14
CA ILE A 108 -12.76 -10.62 -0.23
C ILE A 108 -13.63 -9.37 -0.18
N THR A 109 -14.92 -9.48 -0.49
CA THR A 109 -15.90 -8.39 -0.43
C THR A 109 -16.16 -7.91 0.99
N ASP A 110 -15.90 -8.75 2.00
CA ASP A 110 -16.21 -8.48 3.41
C ASP A 110 -15.09 -7.73 4.12
N TYR A 111 -14.13 -7.17 3.36
CA TYR A 111 -12.97 -6.44 3.88
C TYR A 111 -13.31 -5.32 4.87
N ALA A 112 -14.49 -4.73 4.76
CA ALA A 112 -14.95 -3.68 5.68
C ALA A 112 -15.13 -4.21 7.11
N SER A 113 -15.70 -5.41 7.25
CA SER A 113 -15.91 -6.11 8.52
C SER A 113 -14.78 -7.07 8.91
N CYS A 114 -13.93 -7.44 7.96
CA CYS A 114 -12.79 -8.32 8.15
C CYS A 114 -11.51 -7.70 7.57
N ASN A 115 -10.71 -7.09 8.45
CA ASN A 115 -9.41 -6.52 8.12
C ASN A 115 -8.52 -6.57 9.36
N LEU A 116 -7.20 -6.49 9.17
CA LEU A 116 -6.25 -6.40 10.28
C LEU A 116 -6.17 -5.01 10.90
N GLY A 117 -6.62 -4.00 10.18
CA GLY A 117 -6.58 -2.64 10.64
C GLY A 117 -6.86 -1.64 9.52
N VAL A 118 -7.19 -0.43 9.95
CA VAL A 118 -7.31 0.73 9.08
C VAL A 118 -5.93 1.34 8.90
N VAL A 119 -5.55 1.58 7.65
CA VAL A 119 -4.27 2.19 7.28
C VAL A 119 -4.55 3.55 6.63
N PRO A 120 -3.89 4.62 7.10
CA PRO A 120 -3.97 5.93 6.48
C PRO A 120 -3.58 5.89 5.00
N ALA A 121 -4.15 6.77 4.18
CA ALA A 121 -3.69 6.97 2.81
C ALA A 121 -2.20 7.33 2.78
N HIS A 122 -1.55 7.08 1.64
CA HIS A 122 -0.18 7.56 1.45
C HIS A 122 -0.17 9.09 1.41
N ALA A 123 0.86 9.70 1.97
CA ALA A 123 1.00 11.15 2.06
C ALA A 123 2.29 11.64 1.44
N VAL A 124 2.26 12.85 0.90
CA VAL A 124 3.46 13.60 0.57
C VAL A 124 3.99 14.25 1.85
N VAL A 125 5.25 13.99 2.17
CA VAL A 125 5.94 14.58 3.32
C VAL A 125 7.01 15.58 2.85
N THR A 126 7.20 16.66 3.60
CA THR A 126 8.22 17.66 3.30
C THR A 126 8.65 18.37 4.58
N ARG A 127 9.72 19.15 4.50
CA ARG A 127 10.17 20.00 5.62
C ARG A 127 9.14 21.11 5.87
N ALA A 128 8.96 21.48 7.13
CA ALA A 128 7.94 22.46 7.54
C ALA A 128 8.06 23.80 6.78
N ASN A 129 9.29 24.28 6.54
CA ASN A 129 9.56 25.53 5.81
C ASN A 129 9.23 25.47 4.31
N LEU A 130 9.02 24.29 3.73
CA LEU A 130 8.69 24.09 2.32
C LEU A 130 7.22 23.76 2.08
N ARG A 131 6.42 23.52 3.13
CA ARG A 131 5.02 23.08 3.03
C ARG A 131 4.22 23.87 1.99
N ASN A 132 4.15 25.20 2.15
CA ASN A 132 3.28 26.02 1.31
C ASN A 132 3.71 25.99 -0.18
N LYS A 133 5.03 25.93 -0.44
CA LYS A 133 5.55 25.80 -1.80
C LYS A 133 5.18 24.45 -2.42
N VAL A 134 5.36 23.36 -1.68
CA VAL A 134 5.05 22.01 -2.13
C VAL A 134 3.55 21.83 -2.38
N VAL A 135 2.71 22.28 -1.45
CA VAL A 135 1.24 22.25 -1.60
C VAL A 135 0.81 23.01 -2.85
N HIS A 136 1.30 24.24 -3.03
CA HIS A 136 0.96 25.06 -4.18
C HIS A 136 1.35 24.40 -5.51
N ILE A 137 2.58 23.88 -5.59
CA ILE A 137 3.06 23.18 -6.78
C ILE A 137 2.20 21.93 -7.05
N LEU A 138 1.95 21.09 -6.05
CA LEU A 138 1.18 19.87 -6.25
C LEU A 138 -0.28 20.13 -6.64
N GLN A 139 -0.90 21.18 -6.10
CA GLN A 139 -2.24 21.61 -6.51
C GLN A 139 -2.27 22.09 -7.97
N ASP A 140 -1.31 22.90 -8.39
CA ASP A 140 -1.19 23.33 -9.78
C ASP A 140 -0.94 22.13 -10.71
N GLN A 141 -0.01 21.26 -10.36
CA GLN A 141 0.34 20.11 -11.21
C GLN A 141 -0.78 19.08 -11.31
N GLN A 142 -1.48 18.76 -10.22
CA GLN A 142 -2.62 17.83 -10.30
C GLN A 142 -3.80 18.43 -11.08
N SER A 143 -3.98 19.76 -11.09
CA SER A 143 -5.03 20.40 -11.88
C SER A 143 -4.80 20.26 -13.40
N LYS A 144 -3.53 20.12 -13.81
CA LYS A 144 -3.13 19.95 -15.21
C LYS A 144 -3.04 18.49 -15.62
N PHE A 145 -2.51 17.64 -14.74
CA PHE A 145 -2.07 16.28 -15.06
C PHE A 145 -2.73 15.19 -14.20
N GLY A 146 -3.65 15.54 -13.32
CA GLY A 146 -4.47 14.59 -12.59
C GLY A 146 -5.48 13.86 -13.49
N PRO A 147 -6.37 13.03 -12.92
CA PRO A 147 -7.35 12.26 -13.68
C PRO A 147 -8.28 13.17 -14.48
N ASP A 148 -8.74 14.25 -13.86
CA ASP A 148 -9.57 15.30 -14.46
C ASP A 148 -8.76 16.46 -15.09
N GLY A 149 -7.46 16.24 -15.29
CA GLY A 149 -6.53 17.27 -15.77
C GLY A 149 -6.80 17.73 -17.19
N SER A 150 -6.47 18.98 -17.48
CA SER A 150 -6.69 19.59 -18.80
C SER A 150 -5.70 19.13 -19.88
N ASN A 151 -4.58 18.50 -19.52
CA ASN A 151 -3.53 18.13 -20.46
C ASN A 151 -3.38 16.59 -20.57
N PRO A 152 -3.68 15.99 -21.73
CA PRO A 152 -3.59 14.54 -21.92
C PRO A 152 -2.15 14.05 -22.19
N SER A 153 -1.16 14.93 -22.39
CA SER A 153 0.20 14.53 -22.75
C SER A 153 0.96 13.82 -21.63
N PHE A 154 0.52 14.01 -20.39
CA PHE A 154 1.13 13.42 -19.20
C PHE A 154 0.07 13.19 -18.13
N ARG A 155 0.13 12.04 -17.47
CA ARG A 155 -0.78 11.64 -16.38
C ARG A 155 0.05 11.43 -15.11
N MET A 156 -0.15 12.29 -14.12
CA MET A 156 0.64 12.34 -12.88
C MET A 156 0.44 11.11 -11.99
N PHE A 157 -0.72 10.47 -12.09
CA PHE A 157 -1.08 9.28 -11.31
C PHE A 157 -1.18 8.02 -12.19
N GLU A 158 -0.48 7.98 -13.33
CA GLU A 158 -0.38 6.79 -14.16
C GLU A 158 1.08 6.50 -14.49
N SER A 159 1.51 5.26 -14.30
CA SER A 159 2.91 4.85 -14.46
C SER A 159 3.26 4.28 -15.84
N GLY A 160 2.32 4.23 -16.79
CA GLY A 160 2.52 3.63 -18.11
C GLY A 160 2.96 2.15 -18.02
N ALA A 161 4.19 1.85 -18.48
CA ALA A 161 4.77 0.51 -18.40
C ALA A 161 5.34 0.15 -17.00
N GLY A 162 5.50 1.15 -16.11
CA GLY A 162 5.84 0.95 -14.71
C GLY A 162 4.61 0.75 -13.82
N LYS A 163 4.80 0.73 -12.50
CA LYS A 163 3.70 0.62 -11.53
C LYS A 163 3.97 1.46 -10.28
N ASN A 164 2.98 2.26 -9.88
CA ASN A 164 3.05 3.15 -8.71
C ASN A 164 4.32 4.04 -8.66
N LEU A 165 4.72 4.61 -9.79
CA LEU A 165 5.86 5.51 -9.91
C LEU A 165 5.50 6.89 -9.36
N LEU A 166 6.22 7.34 -8.31
CA LEU A 166 5.96 8.56 -7.53
C LEU A 166 4.64 8.52 -6.72
N PHE A 167 3.52 8.27 -7.39
CA PHE A 167 2.20 8.13 -6.80
C PHE A 167 1.62 6.76 -7.12
N LYS A 168 0.64 6.32 -6.33
CA LYS A 168 -0.09 5.09 -6.68
C LYS A 168 -0.92 5.31 -7.93
N ASP A 169 -1.01 4.30 -8.78
CA ASP A 169 -1.83 4.38 -10.00
C ASP A 169 -3.33 4.52 -9.70
N SER A 170 -3.77 4.13 -8.49
CA SER A 170 -5.15 4.33 -8.01
C SER A 170 -5.38 5.67 -7.30
N THR A 171 -4.44 6.61 -7.36
CA THR A 171 -4.60 7.94 -6.75
C THR A 171 -5.62 8.76 -7.54
N GLN A 172 -6.68 9.22 -6.87
CA GLN A 172 -7.72 10.05 -7.49
C GLN A 172 -7.38 11.54 -7.43
N CYS A 173 -6.81 11.98 -6.31
CA CYS A 173 -6.38 13.37 -6.11
C CYS A 173 -5.40 13.47 -4.94
N LEU A 174 -4.71 14.61 -4.84
CA LEU A 174 -3.97 15.01 -3.65
C LEU A 174 -4.80 15.99 -2.85
N GLN A 175 -5.14 15.60 -1.62
CA GLN A 175 -5.90 16.43 -0.70
C GLN A 175 -4.94 17.16 0.27
N GLU A 176 -5.10 18.48 0.38
CA GLU A 176 -4.35 19.25 1.37
C GLU A 176 -4.82 18.93 2.79
N LEU A 177 -3.86 18.66 3.68
CA LEU A 177 -4.10 18.50 5.11
C LEU A 177 -4.09 19.86 5.84
N PRO A 178 -4.85 20.01 6.93
CA PRO A 178 -4.83 21.21 7.76
C PRO A 178 -3.40 21.62 8.13
N GLN A 179 -3.13 22.93 8.12
CA GLN A 179 -1.81 23.44 8.48
C GLN A 179 -1.46 23.05 9.92
N GLY A 180 -0.23 22.62 10.15
CA GLY A 180 0.25 22.17 11.46
C GLY A 180 -0.09 20.72 11.81
N THR A 181 -0.76 19.98 10.92
CA THR A 181 -1.00 18.53 11.12
C THR A 181 0.34 17.81 11.28
N SER A 182 0.55 17.16 12.43
CA SER A 182 1.73 16.34 12.69
C SER A 182 1.56 14.92 12.14
N TYR A 183 2.66 14.16 12.04
CA TYR A 183 2.62 12.82 11.44
C TYR A 183 1.74 11.85 12.26
N ASP A 184 1.76 11.95 13.59
CA ASP A 184 0.96 11.14 14.50
C ASP A 184 -0.53 11.49 14.43
N GLN A 185 -0.87 12.77 14.24
CA GLN A 185 -2.25 13.21 14.00
C GLN A 185 -2.77 12.69 12.65
N PHE A 186 -1.94 12.73 11.62
CA PHE A 186 -2.29 12.19 10.30
C PHE A 186 -2.48 10.67 10.34
N LEU A 187 -1.58 9.95 11.01
CA LEU A 187 -1.62 8.49 11.08
C LEU A 187 -2.74 7.98 12.00
N GLY A 188 -3.11 8.77 13.01
CA GLY A 188 -4.13 8.42 13.98
C GLY A 188 -3.64 7.46 15.07
N THR A 189 -4.37 7.45 16.18
CA THR A 189 -3.97 6.76 17.41
C THR A 189 -3.82 5.25 17.25
N GLU A 190 -4.75 4.58 16.55
CA GLU A 190 -4.72 3.12 16.38
C GLU A 190 -3.47 2.67 15.61
N TYR A 191 -3.16 3.35 14.51
CA TYR A 191 -1.98 3.06 13.71
C TYR A 191 -0.69 3.33 14.50
N MET A 192 -0.64 4.46 15.21
CA MET A 192 0.51 4.82 16.04
C MET A 192 0.74 3.82 17.18
N ASN A 193 -0.31 3.28 17.79
CA ASN A 193 -0.19 2.24 18.82
C ASN A 193 0.40 0.95 18.24
N ALA A 194 -0.02 0.54 17.03
CA ALA A 194 0.55 -0.62 16.35
C ALA A 194 2.05 -0.42 16.06
N ILE A 195 2.44 0.75 15.52
CA ILE A 195 3.85 1.07 15.26
C ILE A 195 4.66 1.11 16.55
N ASN A 196 4.15 1.73 17.62
CA ASN A 196 4.84 1.78 18.91
C ASN A 196 5.02 0.41 19.55
N THR A 197 4.09 -0.52 19.32
CA THR A 197 4.24 -1.91 19.76
C THR A 197 5.34 -2.62 18.97
N LEU A 198 5.40 -2.43 17.65
CA LEU A 198 6.45 -3.00 16.81
C LEU A 198 7.85 -2.48 17.18
N ARG A 199 7.97 -1.21 17.58
CA ARG A 199 9.22 -0.58 18.04
C ARG A 199 9.81 -1.18 19.31
N GLN A 200 9.02 -1.95 20.08
CA GLN A 200 9.55 -2.67 21.25
C GLN A 200 10.53 -3.78 20.83
N CYS A 201 10.43 -4.25 19.58
CA CYS A 201 11.40 -5.15 18.98
C CYS A 201 12.51 -4.33 18.31
N SER A 202 13.57 -4.01 19.06
CA SER A 202 14.71 -3.19 18.58
C SER A 202 15.37 -3.73 17.31
N ASP A 203 15.34 -5.04 17.12
CA ASP A 203 15.96 -5.72 15.97
C ASP A 203 15.25 -5.39 14.64
N ASN A 204 14.03 -4.85 14.70
CA ASN A 204 13.22 -4.49 13.54
C ASN A 204 13.19 -2.99 13.26
N THR A 205 13.89 -2.17 14.07
CA THR A 205 13.90 -0.71 13.88
C THR A 205 14.80 -0.34 12.70
N PRO A 206 14.28 0.35 11.67
CA PRO A 206 15.09 0.75 10.52
C PRO A 206 16.26 1.67 10.93
N ASP A 207 17.41 1.53 10.26
CA ASP A 207 18.60 2.36 10.52
C ASP A 207 18.31 3.86 10.45
N LEU A 208 17.47 4.28 9.50
CA LEU A 208 17.05 5.68 9.39
C LEU A 208 16.24 6.14 10.60
N GLU A 209 15.37 5.27 11.13
CA GLU A 209 14.61 5.59 12.33
C GLU A 209 15.55 5.71 13.53
N ASN A 210 16.47 4.76 13.70
CA ASN A 210 17.50 4.80 14.74
C ASN A 210 18.29 6.11 14.68
N ALA A 211 18.74 6.54 13.50
CA ALA A 211 19.46 7.80 13.32
C ALA A 211 18.61 9.04 13.65
N CYS A 212 17.29 8.96 13.54
CA CYS A 212 16.38 10.07 13.88
C CYS A 212 15.96 10.09 15.35
N THR A 213 16.06 8.96 16.06
CA THR A 213 15.61 8.81 17.46
C THR A 213 16.74 8.73 18.47
N GLN A 214 17.96 8.40 18.05
CA GLN A 214 19.14 8.43 18.90
C GLN A 214 19.67 9.87 19.03
N ASN A 215 19.08 10.63 19.95
CA ASN A 215 19.62 11.87 20.51
C ASN A 215 19.39 11.89 22.02
#